data_AF-A0AAV6Z2R3-F1
#
_entry.id   AF-A0AAV6Z2R3-F1
#
_cell.length_a   1.000
_cell.length_b   1.000
_cell.length_c   1.000
_cell.angle_alpha   90.00
_cell.angle_beta   90.00
_cell.angle_gamma   90.00
#
_symmetry.space_group_name_H-M   'P 1'
#
loop_
_entity.id
_entity.type
_entity.pdbx_description
1 polymer ?
#
loop_
_entity_poly.entity_id
_entity_poly.type
_entity_poly.pdbx_seq_one_letter_code
_entity_poly.pdbx_strand_id
1 'polypeptide(L)'
;MEHDGGHFLHTRQRGLYFVISVRPDDSPFMYLDLLNRLAALIRDYCGDLSEDVIRLNFALIYELLDEILDYGYIQTTSTDVLKNFIQSDPVITKPFNLLDLSSVGLFGAETQQSKVAPSSAASRPVLSSRHPQGDQNEIFLDVIERMTVAIGAN
;
A
#
# COMPACT_ATOMS: atom_id res chain seq x y z
N MET A 1 12.97 -1.70 22.03
CA MET A 1 12.68 -1.83 23.49
C MET A 1 13.04 -3.24 23.89
N GLU A 2 13.66 -3.45 25.05
CA GLU A 2 13.94 -4.78 25.55
C GLU A 2 13.01 -5.08 26.72
N HIS A 3 12.35 -6.23 26.69
CA HIS A 3 11.52 -6.70 27.79
C HIS A 3 11.57 -8.22 27.83
N ASP A 4 11.84 -8.78 29.01
CA ASP A 4 11.90 -10.22 29.26
C ASP A 4 12.85 -11.00 28.32
N GLY A 5 14.01 -10.40 27.99
CA GLY A 5 15.01 -11.00 27.10
C GLY A 5 14.65 -11.00 25.60
N GLY A 6 13.51 -10.39 25.22
CA GLY A 6 13.12 -10.16 23.84
C GLY A 6 13.37 -8.72 23.38
N HIS A 7 13.72 -8.55 22.10
CA HIS A 7 13.83 -7.25 21.48
C HIS A 7 12.57 -6.91 20.67
N PHE A 8 12.03 -5.72 20.89
CA PHE A 8 10.88 -5.19 20.17
C PHE A 8 11.34 -4.07 19.24
N LEU A 9 11.13 -4.31 17.95
CA LEU A 9 11.39 -3.35 16.88
C LEU A 9 10.04 -2.81 16.41
N HIS A 10 9.99 -1.53 16.07
CA HIS A 10 8.79 -0.95 15.49
C HIS A 10 9.11 0.09 14.42
N THR A 11 8.18 0.25 13.49
CA THR A 11 8.15 1.38 12.57
C THR A 11 6.81 2.09 12.72
N ARG A 12 6.83 3.42 12.56
CA ARG A 12 5.62 4.23 12.61
C ARG A 12 5.29 4.71 11.21
N GLN A 13 4.11 4.35 10.71
CA GLN A 13 3.63 4.72 9.38
C GLN A 13 2.21 5.27 9.52
N ARG A 14 2.01 6.55 9.15
CA ARG A 14 0.69 7.22 9.16
C ARG A 14 -0.09 7.09 10.49
N GLY A 15 0.63 7.19 11.61
CA GLY A 15 0.03 7.08 12.95
C GLY A 15 -0.15 5.66 13.47
N LEU A 16 0.06 4.63 12.64
CA LEU A 16 0.04 3.22 13.02
C LEU A 16 1.44 2.75 13.41
N TYR A 17 1.49 1.81 14.37
CA TYR A 17 2.71 1.15 14.79
C TYR A 17 2.72 -0.29 14.28
N PHE A 18 3.72 -0.60 13.47
CA PHE A 18 4.05 -1.97 13.07
C PHE A 18 5.15 -2.45 14.00
N VAL A 19 4.91 -3.56 14.70
CA VAL A 19 5.80 -4.05 15.77
C VAL A 19 6.13 -5.51 15.50
N ILE A 20 7.38 -5.89 15.77
CA ILE A 20 7.83 -7.28 15.74
C ILE A 20 8.73 -7.56 16.94
N SER A 21 8.52 -8.72 17.54
CA SER A 21 9.40 -9.28 18.58
C SER A 21 10.45 -10.17 17.93
N VAL A 22 11.71 -9.94 18.24
CA VAL A 22 12.86 -10.60 17.64
C VAL A 22 13.77 -11.13 18.73
N ARG A 23 14.49 -12.22 18.44
CA ARG A 23 15.50 -12.77 19.34
C ARG A 23 16.73 -11.86 19.35
N PRO A 24 17.50 -11.83 20.46
CA PRO A 24 18.70 -10.98 20.54
C PRO A 24 19.76 -11.25 19.47
N ASP A 25 19.81 -12.47 18.94
CA ASP A 25 20.84 -12.92 18.00
C ASP A 25 20.56 -12.56 16.53
N ASP A 26 19.32 -12.18 16.20
CA ASP A 26 18.95 -11.90 14.80
C ASP A 26 19.22 -10.43 14.42
N SER A 27 19.54 -10.20 13.14
CA SER A 27 19.81 -8.84 12.65
C SER A 27 18.55 -7.98 12.67
N PRO A 28 18.53 -6.85 13.43
CA PRO A 28 17.35 -6.01 13.55
C PRO A 28 17.00 -5.30 12.24
N PHE A 29 17.98 -5.09 11.35
CA PHE A 29 17.77 -4.41 10.07
C PHE A 29 16.84 -5.18 9.13
N MET A 30 16.94 -6.52 9.13
CA MET A 30 16.08 -7.37 8.31
C MET A 30 14.61 -7.18 8.68
N TYR A 31 14.30 -7.15 9.97
CA TYR A 31 12.93 -6.99 10.45
C TYR A 31 12.44 -5.55 10.32
N LEU A 32 13.31 -4.55 10.44
CA LEU A 32 12.94 -3.16 10.13
C LEU A 32 12.58 -2.98 8.65
N ASP A 33 13.32 -3.60 7.74
CA ASP A 33 12.99 -3.62 6.31
C ASP A 33 11.66 -4.33 6.06
N LEU A 34 11.46 -5.50 6.67
CA LEU A 34 10.20 -6.24 6.62
C LEU A 34 9.00 -5.39 7.08
N LEU A 35 9.10 -4.69 8.21
CA LEU A 35 8.00 -3.84 8.71
C LEU A 35 7.66 -2.70 7.74
N ASN A 36 8.67 -2.07 7.14
CA ASN A 36 8.46 -1.03 6.13
C ASN A 36 7.84 -1.61 4.85
N ARG A 37 8.28 -2.81 4.44
CA ARG A 37 7.76 -3.51 3.27
C ARG A 37 6.34 -4.00 3.49
N LEU A 38 5.99 -4.48 4.68
CA LEU A 38 4.63 -4.86 5.06
C LEU A 38 3.68 -3.65 4.95
N ALA A 39 4.08 -2.50 5.48
CA ALA A 39 3.29 -1.27 5.33
C ALA A 39 3.13 -0.83 3.86
N ALA A 40 4.13 -1.09 3.00
CA ALA A 40 4.01 -0.87 1.56
C ALA A 40 3.05 -1.88 0.90
N LEU A 41 3.16 -3.17 1.21
CA LEU A 41 2.28 -4.22 0.70
C LEU A 41 0.81 -3.97 1.07
N ILE A 42 0.53 -3.53 2.29
CA ILE A 42 -0.84 -3.16 2.68
C ILE A 42 -1.37 -2.04 1.78
N ARG A 43 -0.56 -1.03 1.43
CA ARG A 43 -0.97 0.01 0.47
C ARG A 43 -1.14 -0.54 -0.94
N ASP A 44 -0.25 -1.42 -1.39
CA ASP A 44 -0.33 -2.02 -2.73
C ASP A 44 -1.61 -2.85 -2.89
N TYR A 45 -2.02 -3.59 -1.85
CA TYR A 45 -3.19 -4.47 -1.89
C TYR A 45 -4.49 -3.77 -1.51
N CYS A 46 -4.47 -2.81 -0.58
CA CYS A 46 -5.68 -2.15 -0.07
C CYS A 46 -5.87 -0.73 -0.63
N GLY A 47 -4.90 -0.20 -1.39
CA GLY A 47 -4.90 1.14 -1.99
C GLY A 47 -4.45 2.25 -1.04
N ASP A 48 -4.70 2.11 0.26
CA ASP A 48 -4.28 3.08 1.27
C ASP A 48 -3.86 2.40 2.59
N LEU A 49 -3.29 3.19 3.51
CA LEU A 49 -2.92 2.72 4.85
C LEU A 49 -3.52 3.64 5.92
N SER A 50 -4.59 3.16 6.54
CA SER A 50 -5.29 3.80 7.67
C SER A 50 -5.91 2.73 8.57
N GLU A 51 -6.33 3.12 9.78
CA GLU A 51 -7.01 2.20 10.71
C GLU A 51 -8.28 1.59 10.11
N ASP A 52 -9.06 2.41 9.37
CA ASP A 52 -10.30 1.97 8.72
C ASP A 52 -10.01 0.90 7.65
N VAL A 53 -8.98 1.13 6.83
CA VAL A 53 -8.58 0.18 5.79
C VAL A 53 -8.14 -1.15 6.41
N ILE A 54 -7.36 -1.12 7.49
CA ILE A 54 -6.94 -2.34 8.19
C ILE A 54 -8.15 -3.09 8.75
N ARG A 55 -9.10 -2.39 9.37
CA ARG A 55 -10.31 -3.00 9.94
C ARG A 55 -11.18 -3.66 8.86
N LEU A 56 -11.32 -3.02 7.70
CA LEU A 56 -12.12 -3.54 6.59
C LEU A 56 -11.46 -4.70 5.85
N ASN A 57 -10.12 -4.69 5.75
CA ASN A 57 -9.35 -5.65 4.98
C ASN A 57 -8.61 -6.67 5.87
N PHE A 58 -9.08 -6.92 7.09
CA PHE A 58 -8.34 -7.74 8.06
C PHE A 58 -8.04 -9.15 7.51
N ALA A 59 -8.99 -9.78 6.82
CA ALA A 59 -8.82 -11.12 6.26
C ALA A 59 -7.69 -11.16 5.20
N LEU A 60 -7.69 -10.18 4.29
CA LEU A 60 -6.64 -10.01 3.27
C LEU A 60 -5.27 -9.75 3.91
N ILE A 61 -5.22 -8.95 4.98
CA ILE A 61 -3.96 -8.67 5.67
C ILE A 61 -3.42 -9.91 6.38
N TYR A 62 -4.28 -10.74 6.99
CA TYR A 62 -3.85 -12.02 7.57
C TYR A 62 -3.32 -12.98 6.52
N GLU A 63 -3.99 -13.08 5.37
CA GLU A 63 -3.53 -13.90 4.26
C GLU A 63 -2.15 -13.42 3.73
N LEU A 64 -1.97 -12.11 3.60
CA LEU A 64 -0.65 -11.54 3.28
C LEU A 64 0.42 -11.91 4.30
N LEU A 65 0.11 -11.83 5.60
CA LEU A 65 1.07 -12.16 6.65
C LEU A 65 1.50 -13.63 6.59
N ASP A 66 0.56 -14.55 6.37
CA ASP A 66 0.83 -15.98 6.26
C ASP A 66 1.70 -16.32 5.04
N GLU A 67 1.54 -15.61 3.93
CA GLU A 67 2.38 -15.81 2.73
C GLU A 67 3.76 -15.13 2.83
N ILE A 68 3.89 -14.05 3.61
CA ILE A 68 5.16 -13.34 3.80
C ILE A 68 6.07 -14.08 4.78
N LEU A 69 5.49 -14.63 5.86
CA LEU A 69 6.23 -15.22 6.97
C LEU A 69 5.80 -16.66 7.23
N ASP A 70 6.75 -17.58 7.18
CA ASP A 70 6.57 -18.95 7.67
C ASP A 70 7.46 -19.17 8.89
N TYR A 71 6.83 -19.41 10.04
CA TYR A 71 7.51 -19.63 11.33
C TYR A 71 8.59 -18.58 11.68
N GLY A 72 8.36 -17.32 11.27
CA GLY A 72 9.29 -16.21 11.50
C GLY A 72 10.39 -16.05 10.44
N TYR A 73 10.44 -16.92 9.43
CA TYR A 73 11.30 -16.78 8.26
C TYR A 73 10.56 -16.04 7.14
N ILE A 74 11.21 -15.02 6.59
CA ILE A 74 10.67 -14.23 5.48
C ILE A 74 10.79 -15.04 4.19
N GLN A 75 9.66 -15.39 3.58
CA GLN A 75 9.60 -16.17 2.35
C GLN A 75 9.65 -15.27 1.12
N THR A 76 8.69 -14.35 1.00
CA THR A 76 8.64 -13.38 -0.09
C THR A 76 7.93 -12.11 0.33
N THR A 77 8.38 -10.98 -0.22
CA THR A 77 7.72 -9.68 -0.05
C THR A 77 7.39 -9.03 -1.38
N SER A 78 7.57 -9.76 -2.49
CA SER A 78 7.30 -9.26 -3.83
C SER A 78 5.80 -9.30 -4.13
N THR A 79 5.21 -8.13 -4.37
CA THR A 79 3.80 -7.97 -4.72
C THR A 79 3.42 -8.81 -5.95
N ASP A 80 4.33 -8.91 -6.93
CA ASP A 80 4.15 -9.70 -8.15
C ASP A 80 4.15 -11.22 -7.92
N VAL A 81 4.78 -11.68 -6.85
CA VAL A 81 4.79 -13.10 -6.51
C VAL A 81 3.57 -13.41 -5.64
N LEU A 82 3.34 -12.59 -4.62
CA LEU A 82 2.25 -12.73 -3.66
C LEU A 82 0.87 -12.76 -4.33
N LYS A 83 0.66 -12.00 -5.41
CA LYS A 83 -0.64 -11.91 -6.09
C LYS A 83 -1.18 -13.24 -6.62
N ASN A 84 -0.32 -14.25 -6.78
CA ASN A 84 -0.74 -15.59 -7.21
C ASN A 84 -1.20 -16.48 -6.05
N PHE A 85 -0.87 -16.10 -4.81
CA PHE A 85 -1.17 -16.85 -3.59
C PHE A 85 -2.33 -16.23 -2.80
N ILE A 86 -2.56 -14.93 -2.95
CA ILE A 86 -3.68 -14.21 -2.32
C ILE A 86 -5.00 -14.45 -3.07
N GLN A 87 -6.02 -14.86 -2.34
CA GLN A 87 -7.39 -15.11 -2.83
C GLN A 87 -8.39 -14.03 -2.38
N SER A 88 -8.10 -13.29 -1.31
CA SER A 88 -9.02 -12.26 -0.80
C SER A 88 -9.06 -11.02 -1.68
N ASP A 89 -10.27 -10.54 -1.97
CA ASP A 89 -10.47 -9.27 -2.69
C ASP A 89 -10.40 -8.06 -1.74
N PRO A 90 -9.77 -6.94 -2.16
CA PRO A 90 -9.69 -5.75 -1.33
C PRO A 90 -11.01 -4.97 -1.28
N VAL A 91 -11.40 -4.59 -0.08
CA VAL A 91 -12.50 -3.66 0.20
C VAL A 91 -11.98 -2.23 0.12
N ILE A 92 -12.29 -1.54 -0.97
CA ILE A 92 -11.87 -0.14 -1.21
C ILE A 92 -12.93 0.81 -0.68
N THR A 93 -12.58 1.61 0.34
CA THR A 93 -13.37 2.77 0.74
C THR A 93 -13.17 3.90 -0.25
N LYS A 94 -14.11 4.09 -1.17
CA LYS A 94 -14.14 5.31 -2.00
C LYS A 94 -14.54 6.50 -1.13
N PRO A 95 -13.74 7.59 -1.05
CA PRO A 95 -14.22 8.82 -0.47
C PRO A 95 -15.42 9.32 -1.29
N PHE A 96 -16.46 9.79 -0.60
CA PHE A 96 -17.66 10.31 -1.26
C PHE A 96 -17.29 11.51 -2.14
N ASN A 97 -17.37 11.34 -3.46
CA ASN A 97 -17.12 12.41 -4.42
C ASN A 97 -18.45 12.93 -4.97
N LEU A 98 -18.72 14.22 -4.76
CA LEU A 98 -19.89 14.91 -5.33
C LEU A 98 -19.93 14.84 -6.87
N LEU A 99 -18.76 14.65 -7.51
CA LEU A 99 -18.60 14.47 -8.96
C LEU A 99 -18.99 13.07 -9.47
N ASP A 100 -19.01 12.05 -8.60
CA ASP A 100 -19.47 10.69 -8.95
C ASP A 100 -21.02 10.62 -9.08
N LEU A 101 -21.69 11.68 -8.60
CA LEU A 101 -23.12 11.95 -8.76
C LEU A 101 -23.47 12.48 -10.16
N SER A 102 -22.49 12.66 -11.06
CA SER A 102 -22.73 13.01 -12.48
C SER A 102 -23.57 11.97 -13.24
N SER A 103 -23.70 10.75 -12.70
CA SER A 103 -24.65 9.73 -13.15
C SER A 103 -26.13 10.08 -12.85
N VAL A 104 -26.40 11.05 -11.98
CA VAL A 104 -27.70 11.72 -11.86
C VAL A 104 -27.74 12.80 -12.94
N GLY A 105 -28.30 12.44 -14.10
CA GLY A 105 -28.15 13.14 -15.37
C GLY A 105 -28.41 14.65 -15.36
N LEU A 106 -27.35 15.42 -15.16
CA LEU A 106 -27.31 16.83 -15.49
C LEU A 106 -27.03 16.95 -17.00
N PHE A 107 -28.11 17.00 -17.79
CA PHE A 107 -28.09 17.18 -19.24
C PHE A 107 -27.18 18.37 -19.63
N GLY A 108 -26.13 18.12 -20.42
CA GLY A 108 -25.29 19.16 -21.05
C GLY A 108 -23.85 19.32 -20.53
N ALA A 109 -23.42 18.54 -19.55
CA ALA A 109 -22.03 18.55 -19.07
C ALA A 109 -21.16 17.53 -19.83
N GLU A 110 -20.89 17.79 -21.11
CA GLU A 110 -19.89 17.04 -21.88
C GLU A 110 -18.49 17.47 -21.44
N THR A 111 -18.06 17.00 -20.27
CA THR A 111 -16.75 17.33 -19.70
C THR A 111 -15.65 16.64 -20.50
N GLN A 112 -14.72 17.43 -21.05
CA GLN A 112 -13.53 17.01 -21.81
C GLN A 112 -12.50 16.15 -21.02
N GLN A 113 -12.90 15.53 -19.91
CA GLN A 113 -12.05 14.71 -19.03
C GLN A 113 -11.67 13.36 -19.62
N SER A 114 -12.24 12.95 -20.75
CA SER A 114 -11.98 11.63 -21.33
C SER A 114 -10.54 11.40 -21.84
N LYS A 115 -9.72 12.45 -22.01
CA LYS A 115 -8.36 12.33 -22.59
C LYS A 115 -7.21 12.38 -21.58
N VAL A 116 -7.48 12.48 -20.27
CA VAL A 116 -6.43 12.59 -19.24
C VAL A 116 -6.62 11.46 -18.24
N ALA A 117 -5.57 10.69 -17.97
CA ALA A 117 -5.60 9.65 -16.97
C ALA A 117 -5.93 10.25 -15.59
N PRO A 118 -6.85 9.66 -14.81
CA PRO A 118 -7.21 10.18 -13.50
C PRO A 118 -6.01 10.12 -12.56
N SER A 119 -5.80 11.13 -11.71
CA SER A 119 -4.69 11.17 -10.74
C SER A 119 -4.69 9.98 -9.76
N SER A 120 -5.83 9.31 -9.59
CA SER A 120 -5.95 8.10 -8.79
C SER A 120 -5.34 6.85 -9.45
N ALA A 121 -4.84 6.94 -10.69
CA ALA A 121 -4.18 5.81 -11.37
C ALA A 121 -2.96 5.29 -10.59
N ALA A 122 -2.21 6.17 -9.94
CA ALA A 122 -1.02 5.81 -9.16
C ALA A 122 -1.32 5.15 -7.81
N SER A 123 -2.57 5.15 -7.35
CA SER A 123 -2.99 4.62 -6.04
C SER A 123 -3.95 3.44 -6.16
N ARG A 124 -4.06 2.83 -7.34
CA ARG A 124 -4.94 1.68 -7.55
C ARG A 124 -4.36 0.43 -6.88
N PRO A 125 -5.19 -0.32 -6.13
CA PRO A 125 -4.77 -1.62 -5.62
C PRO A 125 -4.39 -2.58 -6.74
N VAL A 126 -3.37 -3.41 -6.49
CA VAL A 126 -2.82 -4.37 -7.47
C VAL A 126 -3.83 -5.41 -7.94
N LEU A 127 -4.79 -5.77 -7.07
CA LEU A 127 -5.84 -6.73 -7.39
C LEU A 127 -7.10 -6.09 -8.02
N SER A 128 -7.15 -4.77 -8.20
CA SER A 128 -8.32 -4.12 -8.79
C SER A 128 -8.56 -4.67 -10.18
N SER A 129 -9.67 -5.41 -10.37
CA SER A 129 -10.00 -6.08 -11.63
C SER A 129 -9.73 -5.17 -12.82
N ARG A 130 -8.91 -5.63 -13.78
CA ARG A 130 -8.74 -5.01 -15.09
C ARG A 130 -10.13 -4.63 -15.62
N HIS A 131 -10.46 -3.35 -15.60
CA HIS A 131 -11.65 -2.88 -16.28
C HIS A 131 -11.45 -3.21 -17.78
N PRO A 132 -12.42 -3.83 -18.48
CA PRO A 132 -12.26 -4.28 -19.87
C PRO A 132 -12.22 -3.13 -20.89
N GLN A 133 -11.78 -1.94 -20.50
CA GLN A 133 -11.40 -0.88 -21.44
C GLN A 133 -9.99 -1.18 -21.93
N GLY A 134 -9.93 -1.96 -23.02
CA GLY A 134 -8.87 -2.06 -24.03
C GLY A 134 -7.41 -2.02 -23.55
N ASP A 135 -6.63 -3.00 -23.97
CA ASP A 135 -5.16 -3.05 -23.86
C ASP A 135 -4.51 -1.83 -24.57
N GLN A 136 -4.62 -0.64 -23.98
CA GLN A 136 -3.92 0.55 -24.43
C GLN A 136 -2.54 0.51 -23.79
N ASN A 137 -1.52 0.34 -24.64
CA ASN A 137 -0.12 0.37 -24.23
C ASN A 137 0.26 1.81 -23.87
N GLU A 138 -0.05 2.21 -22.64
CA GLU A 138 0.26 3.52 -22.08
C GLU A 138 1.50 3.42 -21.18
N ILE A 139 2.40 4.40 -21.29
CA ILE A 139 3.56 4.54 -20.40
C ILE A 139 3.43 5.87 -19.67
N PHE A 140 3.44 5.80 -18.35
CA PHE A 140 3.43 6.98 -17.48
C PHE A 140 4.86 7.22 -16.96
N LEU A 141 5.36 8.44 -17.13
CA LEU A 141 6.67 8.85 -16.64
C LEU A 141 6.48 9.93 -15.58
N ASP A 142 7.04 9.71 -14.38
CA ASP A 142 7.08 10.69 -13.30
C ASP A 142 8.53 11.18 -13.11
N VAL A 143 8.75 12.49 -13.21
CA VAL A 143 10.07 13.12 -13.06
C VAL A 143 10.11 13.85 -11.74
N ILE A 144 10.73 13.22 -10.75
CA ILE A 144 10.82 13.75 -9.38
C ILE A 144 12.22 14.34 -9.17
N GLU A 145 12.30 15.67 -9.06
CA GLU A 145 13.53 16.38 -8.70
C GLU A 145 13.56 16.67 -7.19
N ARG A 146 14.67 16.36 -6.50
CA ARG A 146 14.84 16.61 -5.07
C ARG A 146 16.16 17.32 -4.77
N MET A 147 16.08 18.60 -4.39
CA MET A 147 17.22 19.39 -3.91
C MET A 147 17.24 19.41 -2.37
N THR A 148 18.33 18.94 -1.76
CA THR A 148 18.54 19.02 -0.30
C THR A 148 19.72 19.94 -0.03
N VAL A 149 19.50 21.06 0.67
CA VAL A 149 20.54 22.05 1.00
C VAL A 149 20.61 22.22 2.52
N ALA A 150 21.80 22.08 3.09
CA ALA A 150 22.09 22.43 4.47
C ALA A 150 23.02 23.65 4.47
N ILE A 151 22.57 24.77 5.03
CA ILE A 151 23.34 26.01 5.13
C ILE A 151 23.72 26.21 6.60
N GLY A 152 25.02 26.21 6.90
CA GLY A 152 25.54 26.55 8.22
C GLY A 152 25.70 28.06 8.41
N ALA A 153 25.80 28.51 9.67
CA ALA A 153 26.23 29.88 9.98
C ALA A 153 27.74 30.02 9.72
N ASN A 154 28.15 31.15 9.14
CA ASN A 154 29.56 31.53 8.94
C ASN A 154 30.28 31.80 10.27
#